data_AF-A0A3Q9IHT5-F1
#
_entry.id   AF-A0A3Q9IHT5-F1
#
_cell.length_a   1.000
_cell.length_b   1.000
_cell.length_c   1.000
_cell.angle_alpha   90.00
_cell.angle_beta   90.00
_cell.angle_gamma   90.00
#
_symmetry.space_group_name_H-M   'P 1'
#
loop_
_entity.id
_entity.type
_entity.pdbx_description
1 polymer ?
#
loop_
_entity_poly.entity_id
_entity_poly.type
_entity_poly.pdbx_seq_one_letter_code
_entity_poly.pdbx_strand_id
1 'polypeptide(L)'
;MNTLGLAAALAWPIPVFAALFFVLRDRTLKFRPLWAVACFIGVGAFWMEQASGRWGFIPLAINLIPGTQPGFHRSTIPGGAFLVMLALWLRARRRAQATPAA
;
A
#
# COMPACT_ATOMS: atom_id res chain seq x y z
N MET A 1 -20.96 3.99 -17.00
CA MET A 1 -19.59 4.43 -16.63
C MET A 1 -19.18 3.68 -15.39
N ASN A 2 -18.07 2.95 -15.41
CA ASN A 2 -17.69 2.01 -14.35
C ASN A 2 -16.79 2.69 -13.29
N THR A 3 -17.33 3.74 -12.67
CA THR A 3 -16.60 4.67 -11.79
C THR A 3 -16.03 4.00 -10.53
N LEU A 4 -16.71 2.97 -10.01
CA LEU A 4 -16.29 2.26 -8.78
C LEU A 4 -14.98 1.49 -8.97
N GLY A 5 -14.79 0.80 -10.09
CA GLY A 5 -13.52 0.10 -10.37
C GLY A 5 -12.36 1.05 -10.60
N LEU A 6 -12.63 2.22 -11.19
CA LEU A 6 -11.65 3.28 -11.37
C LEU A 6 -11.26 3.92 -10.02
N ALA A 7 -12.25 4.22 -9.17
CA ALA A 7 -12.00 4.72 -7.82
C ALA A 7 -11.19 3.72 -6.99
N ALA A 8 -11.55 2.43 -7.03
CA ALA A 8 -10.81 1.38 -6.34
C ALA A 8 -9.38 1.21 -6.87
N ALA A 9 -9.15 1.40 -8.17
CA ALA A 9 -7.79 1.35 -8.75
C ALA A 9 -6.94 2.55 -8.33
N LEU A 10 -7.55 3.74 -8.19
CA LEU A 10 -6.86 5.00 -7.87
C LEU A 10 -6.72 5.29 -6.37
N ALA A 11 -7.44 4.58 -5.50
CA ALA A 11 -7.36 4.79 -4.05
C ALA A 11 -6.04 4.27 -3.45
N TRP A 12 -5.51 3.15 -3.94
CA TRP A 12 -4.36 2.47 -3.35
C TRP A 12 -2.99 3.14 -3.54
N PRO A 13 -2.73 3.95 -4.58
CA PRO A 13 -1.52 4.77 -4.62
C PRO A 13 -1.34 5.70 -3.42
N ILE A 14 -2.44 6.20 -2.81
CA ILE A 14 -2.39 7.16 -1.69
C ILE A 14 -1.61 6.60 -0.48
N PRO A 15 -1.97 5.45 0.11
CA PRO A 15 -1.22 4.88 1.23
C PRO A 15 0.21 4.49 0.85
N VAL A 16 0.49 4.09 -0.40
CA VAL A 16 1.85 3.81 -0.87
C VAL A 16 2.72 5.08 -0.79
N PHE A 17 2.22 6.20 -1.32
CA PHE A 17 2.95 7.47 -1.28
C PHE A 17 3.10 7.99 0.15
N ALA A 18 2.08 7.87 0.99
CA ALA A 18 2.16 8.24 2.39
C ALA A 18 3.24 7.44 3.13
N ALA A 19 3.24 6.10 2.98
CA ALA A 19 4.25 5.25 3.59
C ALA A 19 5.66 5.59 3.09
N LEU A 20 5.83 5.76 1.77
CA LEU A 20 7.10 6.12 1.16
C LEU A 20 7.62 7.46 1.69
N PHE A 21 6.75 8.47 1.82
CA PHE A 21 7.10 9.76 2.40
C PHE A 21 7.66 9.61 3.82
N PHE A 22 7.01 8.83 4.69
CA PHE A 22 7.49 8.62 6.05
C PHE A 22 8.82 7.85 6.11
N VAL A 23 9.00 6.85 5.25
CA VAL A 23 10.28 6.12 5.10
C VAL A 23 11.42 7.05 4.66
N LEU A 24 11.15 7.92 3.69
CA LEU A 24 12.12 8.88 3.18
C LEU A 24 12.45 9.97 4.22
N ARG A 25 11.47 10.36 5.03
CA ARG A 25 11.61 11.40 6.08
C ARG A 25 12.38 10.92 7.30
N ASP A 26 12.26 9.65 7.70
CA ASP A 26 12.98 9.10 8.87
C ASP A 26 14.42 8.72 8.51
N ARG A 27 15.34 9.67 8.74
CA ARG A 27 16.79 9.48 8.50
C ARG A 27 17.44 8.43 9.40
N THR A 28 16.79 8.06 10.50
CA THR A 28 17.33 7.10 11.49
C THR A 28 16.92 5.66 11.21
N LEU A 29 16.10 5.44 10.19
CA LEU A 29 15.62 4.13 9.81
C LEU A 29 16.76 3.32 9.17
N LYS A 30 17.10 2.19 9.77
CA LYS A 30 18.08 1.24 9.21
C LYS A 30 17.46 0.53 8.00
N PHE A 31 18.26 0.27 6.97
CA PHE A 31 17.83 -0.38 5.73
C PHE A 31 16.68 0.33 5.00
N ARG A 32 16.66 1.67 5.01
CA ARG A 32 15.64 2.49 4.32
C ARG A 32 15.25 2.03 2.91
N PRO A 33 16.20 1.63 2.03
CA PRO A 33 15.82 1.12 0.71
C PRO A 33 14.91 -0.10 0.77
N LEU A 34 15.11 -1.04 1.70
CA LEU A 34 14.25 -2.22 1.86
C LEU A 34 12.84 -1.80 2.31
N TRP A 35 12.73 -0.86 3.24
CA TRP A 35 11.42 -0.32 3.67
C TRP A 35 10.70 0.41 2.53
N ALA A 36 11.44 1.13 1.69
CA ALA A 36 10.88 1.81 0.53
C ALA A 36 10.34 0.82 -0.51
N VAL A 37 11.10 -0.25 -0.80
CA VAL A 37 10.65 -1.33 -1.69
C VAL A 37 9.44 -2.06 -1.11
N ALA A 38 9.42 -2.29 0.20
CA ALA A 38 8.29 -2.94 0.88
C ALA A 38 6.97 -2.18 0.70
N CYS A 39 6.98 -0.85 0.59
CA CYS A 39 5.76 -0.06 0.34
C CYS A 39 5.01 -0.47 -0.93
N PHE A 40 5.71 -1.04 -1.92
CA PHE A 40 5.13 -1.46 -3.20
C PHE A 40 4.59 -2.90 -3.19
N ILE A 41 4.76 -3.64 -2.08
CA ILE A 41 4.22 -4.99 -1.95
C ILE A 41 2.70 -4.90 -1.80
N GLY A 42 2.01 -5.30 -2.86
CA GLY A 42 0.58 -5.49 -2.90
C GLY A 42 0.20 -6.92 -2.50
N VAL A 43 -0.88 -7.06 -1.73
CA VAL A 43 -1.43 -8.33 -1.26
C VAL A 43 -2.92 -8.36 -1.57
N GLY A 44 -3.38 -9.43 -2.22
CA GLY A 44 -4.76 -9.57 -2.66
C GLY A 44 -5.10 -8.65 -3.84
N ALA A 45 -5.81 -9.18 -4.83
CA ALA A 45 -6.20 -8.43 -6.03
C ALA A 45 -7.70 -8.46 -6.23
N PHE A 46 -8.33 -7.29 -6.21
CA PHE A 46 -9.66 -7.08 -6.74
C PHE A 46 -9.59 -6.86 -8.24
N TRP A 47 -10.53 -7.43 -8.96
CA TRP A 47 -10.74 -7.14 -10.36
C TRP A 47 -12.21 -6.88 -10.63
N MET A 48 -12.47 -6.06 -11.65
CA MET A 48 -13.80 -5.79 -12.16
C MET A 48 -13.78 -5.84 -13.68
N GLU A 49 -14.63 -6.68 -14.27
CA GLU A 49 -14.83 -6.75 -15.71
C GLU A 49 -15.55 -5.50 -16.20
N GLN A 50 -14.98 -4.82 -17.20
CA GLN A 50 -15.48 -3.53 -17.68
C GLN A 50 -16.83 -3.65 -18.38
N ALA A 51 -17.04 -4.74 -19.12
CA ALA A 51 -18.25 -4.98 -19.91
C ALA A 51 -19.45 -5.38 -19.05
N SER A 52 -19.25 -6.26 -18.07
CA SER A 52 -20.31 -6.82 -17.23
C SER A 52 -20.46 -6.14 -15.87
N GLY A 53 -19.44 -5.41 -15.41
CA GLY A 53 -19.38 -4.86 -14.05
C GLY A 53 -19.15 -5.92 -12.96
N ARG A 54 -18.88 -7.18 -13.33
CA ARG A 54 -18.68 -8.27 -12.38
C ARG A 54 -17.37 -8.10 -11.62
N TRP A 55 -17.45 -8.24 -10.29
CA TRP A 55 -16.31 -8.17 -9.40
C TRP A 55 -15.79 -9.55 -9.02
N GLY A 56 -14.49 -9.64 -8.79
CA GLY A 56 -13.85 -10.80 -8.18
C GLY A 56 -12.68 -10.37 -7.29
N PHE A 57 -12.29 -11.28 -6.39
CA PHE A 57 -11.18 -11.07 -5.46
C PHE A 57 -10.28 -12.31 -5.45
N ILE A 58 -8.97 -12.09 -5.50
CA ILE A 58 -7.94 -13.12 -5.46
C ILE A 58 -7.09 -12.86 -4.20
N PRO A 59 -7.31 -13.60 -3.09
CA PRO A 59 -6.66 -13.30 -1.81
C PRO A 59 -5.14 -13.47 -1.82
N LEU A 60 -4.63 -14.44 -2.56
CA LEU A 60 -3.21 -14.83 -2.58
C LEU A 60 -2.39 -14.14 -3.68
N ALA A 61 -2.93 -13.10 -4.32
CA ALA A 61 -2.16 -12.33 -5.30
C ALA A 61 -1.09 -11.49 -4.59
N ILE A 62 0.18 -11.68 -4.94
CA ILE A 62 1.29 -10.83 -4.51
C ILE A 62 1.80 -10.09 -5.74
N ASN A 63 1.79 -8.75 -5.70
CA ASN A 63 2.24 -7.92 -6.81
C ASN A 63 3.25 -6.89 -6.31
N LEU A 64 4.34 -6.66 -7.05
CA LEU A 64 5.24 -5.53 -6.81
C LEU A 64 4.82 -4.28 -7.59
N ILE A 65 4.10 -4.44 -8.71
CA ILE A 65 3.71 -3.35 -9.60
C ILE A 65 2.28 -3.61 -10.11
N PRO A 66 1.40 -2.60 -10.15
CA PRO A 66 0.06 -2.76 -10.72
C PRO A 66 0.14 -3.18 -12.19
N GLY A 67 -0.41 -4.33 -12.54
CA GLY A 67 -0.54 -4.79 -13.93
C GLY A 67 -1.85 -4.33 -14.55
N THR A 68 -1.83 -3.87 -15.80
CA THR A 68 -3.03 -3.57 -16.58
C THR A 68 -3.41 -4.77 -17.44
N GLN A 69 -4.69 -5.12 -17.46
CA GLN A 69 -5.24 -6.09 -18.41
C GLN A 69 -6.40 -5.44 -19.17
N PRO A 70 -6.40 -5.44 -20.52
CA PRO A 70 -7.52 -4.92 -21.29
C PRO A 70 -8.85 -5.56 -20.86
N GLY A 71 -9.89 -4.75 -20.71
CA GLY A 71 -11.22 -5.21 -20.30
C GLY A 71 -11.41 -5.40 -18.79
N PHE A 72 -10.38 -5.21 -17.97
CA PHE A 72 -10.47 -5.35 -16.50
C PHE A 72 -9.90 -4.14 -15.77
N HIS A 73 -10.64 -3.64 -14.78
CA HIS A 73 -10.06 -2.80 -13.74
C HIS A 73 -9.46 -3.71 -12.68
N ARG A 74 -8.17 -3.53 -12.36
CA ARG A 74 -7.48 -4.28 -11.30
C ARG A 74 -7.05 -3.32 -10.20
N SER A 75 -7.10 -3.81 -8.98
CA SER A 75 -6.86 -3.03 -7.78
C SER A 75 -6.23 -3.97 -6.74
N THR A 76 -5.07 -3.62 -6.20
CA THR A 76 -4.32 -4.47 -5.25
C THR A 76 -4.18 -3.72 -3.94
N ILE A 77 -4.45 -4.38 -2.81
CA ILE A 77 -4.31 -3.74 -1.50
C ILE A 77 -2.80 -3.57 -1.24
N PRO A 78 -2.30 -2.37 -0.91
CA PRO A 78 -0.89 -2.11 -0.67
C PRO A 78 -0.50 -2.56 0.75
N GLY A 79 -0.55 -3.88 0.99
CA GLY A 79 -0.31 -4.49 2.30
C GLY A 79 1.04 -4.10 2.89
N GLY A 80 2.08 -4.02 2.06
CA GLY A 80 3.39 -3.57 2.48
C GLY A 80 3.41 -2.12 2.98
N ALA A 81 2.71 -1.19 2.32
CA ALA A 81 2.59 0.19 2.78
C ALA A 81 1.93 0.29 4.16
N PHE A 82 0.86 -0.47 4.40
CA PHE A 82 0.20 -0.52 5.71
C PHE A 82 1.11 -1.08 6.81
N LEU A 83 1.85 -2.16 6.52
CA LEU A 83 2.80 -2.74 7.46
C LEU A 83 3.94 -1.77 7.78
N VAL A 84 4.47 -1.08 6.77
CA VAL A 84 5.50 -0.04 6.94
C VAL A 84 4.98 1.09 7.83
N MET A 85 3.79 1.63 7.54
CA MET A 85 3.18 2.68 8.36
C MET A 85 2.99 2.24 9.82
N LEU A 86 2.49 1.03 10.04
CA LEU A 86 2.32 0.47 11.38
C LEU A 86 3.66 0.34 12.11
N ALA A 87 4.70 -0.16 11.44
CA ALA A 87 6.04 -0.29 12.01
C ALA A 87 6.65 1.07 12.40
N LEU A 88 6.52 2.07 11.53
CA LEU A 88 6.99 3.43 11.81
C LEU A 88 6.23 4.07 12.98
N TRP A 89 4.92 3.86 13.05
CA TRP A 89 4.10 4.34 14.16
C TRP A 89 4.49 3.69 15.51
N LEU A 90 4.66 2.36 15.53
CA LEU A 90 5.14 1.64 16.73
C LEU A 90 6.52 2.13 17.17
N ARG A 91 7.43 2.36 16.22
CA ARG A 91 8.77 2.91 16.48
C ARG A 91 8.69 4.32 17.07
N ALA A 92 7.85 5.19 16.53
CA ALA A 92 7.65 6.54 17.03
C ALA A 92 7.10 6.53 18.47
N ARG A 93 6.11 5.67 18.76
CA ARG A 93 5.57 5.49 20.11
C ARG A 93 6.62 5.02 21.13
N ARG A 94 7.43 4.03 20.77
CA ARG A 94 8.51 3.53 21.64
C ARG A 94 9.52 4.62 21.98
N ARG A 95 9.85 5.49 21.01
CA ARG A 95 10.75 6.64 21.24
C ARG A 95 10.14 7.68 22.17
N ALA A 96 8.87 8.01 21.98
CA ALA A 96 8.18 8.97 22.84
C ALA A 96 8.11 8.49 24.30
N GLN A 97 7.99 7.18 24.54
CA GLN A 97 7.99 6.60 25.89
C GLN A 97 9.40 6.52 26.53
N ALA A 98 10.45 6.43 25.71
CA ALA A 98 11.83 6.32 26.19
C ALA A 98 12.45 7.67 26.56
N THR A 99 11.84 8.79 26.13
CA THR A 99 12.21 10.13 26.59
C THR A 99 11.40 10.41 27.87
N PRO A 100 12.01 10.43 29.07
CA PRO A 100 11.30 10.85 30.27
C PRO A 100 10.83 12.29 30.08
N ALA A 101 9.60 12.60 30.49
CA ALA A 101 9.16 14.00 30.58
C ALA A 101 10.16 14.73 31.49
N ALA A 102 10.86 15.71 30.92
CA ALA A 102 11.80 16.58 31.63
C ALA A 102 11.04 17.55 32.54
#